data_AF-A0A397SRR2-F1
#
_entry.id   AF-A0A397SRR2-F1
#
_cell.length_a   1.000
_cell.length_b   1.000
_cell.length_c   1.000
_cell.angle_alpha   90.00
_cell.angle_beta   90.00
_cell.angle_gamma   90.00
#
_symmetry.space_group_name_H-M   'P 1'
#
loop_
_entity.id
_entity.type
_entity.pdbx_description
1 polymer ?
#
loop_
_entity_poly.entity_id
_entity_poly.type
_entity_poly.pdbx_seq_one_letter_code
_entity_poly.pdbx_strand_id
1 'polypeptide(L)'
;MIIDEFEYWKKLPHNFSDPWFKTLCPELPFGVEFGIKYKSFSINPSTYLNYFLKTFTSLGGTTQRANLSHLNECIKSDTDIVVNYLGIHARTLGCVEDSDVFPARGQTVIAQLPQSYMNWAFFKRVLPNCAYFLMHNVKGADGESTFAILRDNGEVTLGGTYEEDNYSTDVDYDTAAAIIQRCLATRPDLLPKDQPNLIIKMHGVGLRPCHKGGVRVETELTEKFGKKILICHNYGHGGSGYESSYGTAQSALKIMKEIL
;
A
#
# COMPACT_ATOMS: atom_id res chain seq x y z
N MET A 1 4.39 6.12 13.69
CA MET A 1 5.35 7.14 14.17
C MET A 1 5.31 8.36 13.25
N ILE A 2 5.49 9.58 13.76
CA ILE A 2 5.60 10.79 12.93
C ILE A 2 7.02 10.88 12.39
N ILE A 3 7.15 11.10 11.08
CA ILE A 3 8.44 11.16 10.37
C ILE A 3 8.52 12.39 9.48
N ASP A 4 9.74 12.75 9.08
CA ASP A 4 9.96 13.65 7.95
C ASP A 4 9.82 12.86 6.64
N GLU A 5 8.92 13.28 5.76
CA GLU A 5 8.80 12.69 4.42
C GLU A 5 9.37 13.62 3.38
N PHE A 6 10.23 13.07 2.51
CA PHE A 6 10.80 13.77 1.39
C PHE A 6 10.22 13.23 0.09
N GLU A 7 9.62 14.10 -0.72
CA GLU A 7 9.24 13.75 -2.08
C GLU A 7 10.16 14.46 -3.07
N TYR A 8 10.69 13.69 -4.02
CA TYR A 8 11.62 14.15 -5.03
C TYR A 8 11.06 13.87 -6.42
N TRP A 9 11.22 14.81 -7.35
CA TRP A 9 10.86 14.64 -8.75
C TRP A 9 12.03 14.97 -9.66
N LYS A 10 12.21 14.17 -10.71
CA LYS A 10 13.17 14.49 -11.77
C LYS A 10 12.83 15.80 -12.47
N LYS A 11 11.55 16.13 -12.64
CA LYS A 11 11.04 17.39 -13.18
C LYS A 11 9.80 17.84 -12.40
N LEU A 12 9.61 19.15 -12.25
CA LEU A 12 8.42 19.67 -11.59
C LEU A 12 7.14 19.22 -12.34
N PRO A 13 6.12 18.75 -11.63
CA PRO A 13 4.83 18.43 -12.24
C PRO A 13 4.15 19.64 -12.90
N HIS A 14 3.66 19.48 -14.14
CA HIS A 14 2.91 20.54 -14.83
C HIS A 14 1.65 20.98 -14.09
N ASN A 15 1.09 20.10 -13.25
CA ASN A 15 -0.09 20.35 -12.42
C ASN A 15 0.25 20.27 -10.93
N PHE A 16 1.50 20.58 -10.57
CA PHE A 16 1.91 20.63 -9.18
C PHE A 16 1.08 21.67 -8.43
N SER A 17 0.25 21.20 -7.49
CA SER A 17 -0.40 22.08 -6.52
C SER A 17 0.60 22.38 -5.41
N ASP A 18 0.79 23.66 -5.11
CA ASP A 18 1.66 24.11 -4.02
C ASP A 18 0.99 23.82 -2.66
N PRO A 19 1.32 22.71 -1.97
CA PRO A 19 0.65 22.34 -0.72
C PRO A 19 1.14 23.27 0.39
N TRP A 20 0.20 23.91 1.10
CA TRP A 20 0.51 24.88 2.15
C TRP A 20 1.37 24.31 3.31
N PHE A 21 1.38 22.99 3.52
CA PHE A 21 2.05 22.31 4.62
C PHE A 21 3.48 21.86 4.32
N LYS A 22 4.00 22.09 3.10
CA LYS A 22 5.35 21.64 2.73
C LYS A 22 6.42 22.68 3.05
N THR A 23 7.67 22.23 2.97
CA THR A 23 8.86 23.07 2.82
C THR A 23 9.62 22.61 1.58
N LEU A 24 10.15 23.53 0.77
CA LEU A 24 11.02 23.14 -0.36
C LEU A 24 12.34 22.58 0.15
N CYS A 25 12.86 21.54 -0.50
CA CYS A 25 14.17 20.99 -0.18
C CYS A 25 15.26 21.89 -0.78
N PRO A 26 16.15 22.49 0.04
CA PRO A 26 17.24 23.33 -0.49
C PRO A 26 18.35 22.50 -1.14
N GLU A 27 18.55 21.26 -0.66
CA GLU A 27 19.51 20.30 -1.20
C GLU A 27 18.74 19.15 -1.84
N LEU A 28 19.07 18.85 -3.10
CA LEU A 28 18.40 17.83 -3.90
C LEU A 28 19.37 16.69 -4.24
N PRO A 29 18.91 15.43 -4.23
CA PRO A 29 19.67 14.32 -4.77
C PRO A 29 20.10 14.55 -6.22
N PHE A 30 21.14 13.84 -6.66
CA PHE A 30 21.57 13.88 -8.05
C PHE A 30 20.41 13.48 -9.00
N GLY A 31 20.21 14.30 -10.04
CA GLY A 31 19.14 14.09 -11.03
C GLY A 31 17.73 14.40 -10.53
N VAL A 32 17.57 15.13 -9.44
CA VAL A 32 16.30 15.68 -8.94
C VAL A 32 16.28 17.18 -9.17
N GLU A 33 15.27 17.68 -9.90
CA GLU A 33 15.09 19.12 -10.15
C GLU A 33 14.16 19.78 -9.13
N PHE A 34 13.34 18.99 -8.44
CA PHE A 34 12.37 19.51 -7.47
C PHE A 34 12.18 18.56 -6.30
N GLY A 35 12.10 19.10 -5.08
CA GLY A 35 11.89 18.32 -3.87
C GLY A 35 11.15 19.09 -2.80
N ILE A 36 10.31 18.38 -2.05
CA ILE A 36 9.56 18.92 -0.92
C ILE A 36 9.73 18.04 0.30
N LYS A 37 9.58 18.65 1.46
CA LYS A 37 9.61 18.01 2.77
C LYS A 37 8.34 18.36 3.54
N TYR A 38 7.76 17.39 4.23
CA TYR A 38 6.66 17.62 5.17
C TYR A 38 6.65 16.58 6.29
N LYS A 39 5.79 16.77 7.29
CA LYS A 39 5.55 15.75 8.32
C LYS A 39 4.52 14.75 7.84
N SER A 40 4.84 13.48 7.97
CA SER A 40 3.98 12.35 7.62
C SER A 40 3.97 11.33 8.76
N PHE A 41 3.32 10.19 8.54
CA PHE A 41 3.33 9.07 9.47
C PHE A 41 3.84 7.80 8.78
N SER A 42 4.64 7.03 9.49
CA SER A 42 4.98 5.66 9.10
C SER A 42 4.28 4.66 10.00
N ILE A 43 3.82 3.57 9.39
CA ILE A 43 3.11 2.47 10.04
C ILE A 43 4.00 1.24 9.98
N ASN A 44 4.17 0.56 11.11
CA ASN A 44 4.64 -0.82 11.13
C ASN A 44 3.45 -1.75 10.87
N PRO A 45 3.38 -2.43 9.71
CA PRO A 45 2.21 -3.23 9.32
C PRO A 45 1.84 -4.30 10.35
N SER A 46 2.83 -5.02 10.88
CA SER A 46 2.61 -6.10 11.84
C SER A 46 2.03 -5.59 13.14
N THR A 47 2.56 -4.48 13.67
CA THR A 47 2.03 -3.86 14.90
C THR A 47 0.62 -3.34 14.68
N TYR A 48 0.38 -2.66 13.56
CA TYR A 48 -0.89 -2.02 13.24
C TYR A 48 -2.02 -3.03 13.02
N LEU A 49 -1.78 -4.09 12.25
CA LEU A 49 -2.78 -5.14 12.01
C LEU A 49 -3.11 -5.91 13.30
N ASN A 50 -2.11 -6.20 14.13
CA ASN A 50 -2.33 -6.84 15.43
C ASN A 50 -3.11 -5.94 16.40
N TYR A 51 -2.92 -4.63 16.34
CA TYR A 51 -3.75 -3.68 17.09
C TYR A 51 -5.23 -3.81 16.70
N PHE A 52 -5.57 -3.75 15.39
CA PHE A 52 -6.96 -3.89 14.97
C PHE A 52 -7.58 -5.23 15.32
N LEU A 53 -6.83 -6.33 15.17
CA LEU A 53 -7.31 -7.65 15.53
C LEU A 53 -7.63 -7.74 17.04
N LYS A 54 -6.76 -7.19 17.88
CA LYS A 54 -6.99 -7.10 19.33
C LYS A 54 -8.18 -6.21 19.66
N THR A 55 -8.30 -5.05 19.02
CA THR A 55 -9.45 -4.16 19.20
C THR A 55 -10.75 -4.85 18.81
N PHE A 56 -10.81 -5.46 17.63
CA PHE A 56 -11.99 -6.18 17.13
C PHE A 56 -12.42 -7.30 18.09
N THR A 57 -11.47 -8.13 18.52
CA THR A 57 -11.76 -9.23 19.45
C THR A 57 -12.16 -8.73 20.85
N SER A 58 -11.56 -7.65 21.34
CA SER A 58 -11.95 -7.03 22.62
C SER A 58 -13.36 -6.44 22.61
N LEU A 59 -13.88 -6.10 21.44
CA LEU A 59 -15.25 -5.63 21.22
C LEU A 59 -16.25 -6.79 20.99
N GLY A 60 -15.83 -8.04 21.20
CA GLY A 60 -16.68 -9.23 21.05
C GLY A 60 -16.64 -9.86 19.66
N GLY A 61 -15.81 -9.34 18.74
CA GLY A 61 -15.58 -9.96 17.44
C GLY A 61 -14.92 -11.34 17.55
N THR A 62 -15.31 -12.27 16.69
CA THR A 62 -14.71 -13.60 16.61
C THR A 62 -14.00 -13.79 15.28
N THR A 63 -13.02 -14.70 15.24
CA THR A 63 -12.24 -14.97 14.03
C THR A 63 -12.32 -16.43 13.66
N GLN A 64 -12.34 -16.69 12.35
CA GLN A 64 -12.30 -18.03 11.80
C GLN A 64 -11.37 -18.01 10.58
N ARG A 65 -10.42 -18.94 10.55
CA ARG A 65 -9.63 -19.19 9.34
C ARG A 65 -10.46 -20.05 8.38
N ALA A 66 -10.69 -19.55 7.18
CA ALA A 66 -11.44 -20.26 6.14
C ALA A 66 -10.88 -19.90 4.75
N ASN A 67 -11.02 -20.81 3.80
CA ASN A 67 -10.82 -20.57 2.38
C ASN A 67 -12.18 -20.73 1.72
N LEU A 68 -12.65 -19.70 1.02
CA LEU A 68 -13.95 -19.70 0.35
C LEU A 68 -13.71 -19.70 -1.15
N SER A 69 -14.45 -20.52 -1.88
CA SER A 69 -14.50 -20.46 -3.35
C SER A 69 -15.60 -19.52 -3.85
N HIS A 70 -16.57 -19.23 -2.98
CA HIS A 70 -17.76 -18.47 -3.31
C HIS A 70 -18.25 -17.65 -2.10
N LEU A 71 -18.72 -16.41 -2.30
CA LEU A 71 -19.13 -15.51 -1.20
C LEU A 71 -20.25 -16.11 -0.34
N ASN A 72 -21.23 -16.77 -0.97
CA ASN A 72 -22.30 -17.47 -0.27
C ASN A 72 -21.84 -18.46 0.81
N GLU A 73 -20.62 -19.00 0.77
CA GLU A 73 -20.14 -19.93 1.79
C GLU A 73 -20.01 -19.30 3.19
N CYS A 74 -19.84 -17.97 3.29
CA CYS A 74 -19.82 -17.29 4.59
C CYS A 74 -21.22 -16.86 5.09
N ILE A 75 -22.24 -16.92 4.24
CA ILE A 75 -23.61 -16.51 4.59
C ILE A 75 -24.35 -17.66 5.28
N LYS A 76 -24.73 -17.44 6.54
CA LYS A 76 -25.52 -18.33 7.39
C LYS A 76 -26.93 -17.78 7.60
N SER A 77 -27.82 -18.56 8.21
CA SER A 77 -29.22 -18.17 8.46
C SER A 77 -29.36 -16.94 9.37
N ASP A 78 -28.38 -16.70 10.23
CA ASP A 78 -28.28 -15.56 11.16
C ASP A 78 -27.42 -14.41 10.62
N THR A 79 -26.89 -14.50 9.39
CA THR A 79 -26.12 -13.41 8.77
C THR A 79 -27.06 -12.34 8.25
N ASP A 80 -26.88 -11.08 8.61
CA ASP A 80 -27.68 -9.96 8.05
C ASP A 80 -26.87 -9.11 7.06
N ILE A 81 -25.56 -9.01 7.31
CA ILE A 81 -24.64 -8.20 6.53
C ILE A 81 -23.34 -8.98 6.28
N VAL A 82 -22.82 -8.91 5.06
CA VAL A 82 -21.47 -9.34 4.69
C VAL A 82 -20.68 -8.12 4.24
N VAL A 83 -19.49 -7.93 4.79
CA VAL A 83 -18.57 -6.89 4.29
C VAL A 83 -17.39 -7.57 3.59
N ASN A 84 -17.29 -7.35 2.28
CA ASN A 84 -16.32 -7.95 1.38
C ASN A 84 -15.06 -7.07 1.28
N TYR A 85 -13.99 -7.51 1.96
CA TYR A 85 -12.63 -6.94 1.94
C TYR A 85 -11.60 -7.88 1.28
N LEU A 86 -11.96 -8.58 0.21
CA LEU A 86 -11.13 -9.67 -0.35
C LEU A 86 -9.88 -9.22 -1.12
N GLY A 87 -9.73 -7.90 -1.36
CA GLY A 87 -8.62 -7.35 -2.11
C GLY A 87 -8.53 -8.00 -3.50
N ILE A 88 -7.39 -8.61 -3.81
CA ILE A 88 -7.13 -9.21 -5.12
C ILE A 88 -8.06 -10.37 -5.46
N HIS A 89 -8.56 -11.09 -4.45
CA HIS A 89 -9.41 -12.26 -4.66
C HIS A 89 -10.85 -11.91 -5.05
N ALA A 90 -11.24 -10.63 -4.98
CA ALA A 90 -12.52 -10.18 -5.54
C ALA A 90 -12.62 -10.46 -7.05
N ARG A 91 -11.48 -10.59 -7.75
CA ARG A 91 -11.42 -10.99 -9.17
C ARG A 91 -12.01 -12.37 -9.44
N THR A 92 -11.82 -13.32 -8.53
CA THR A 92 -12.06 -14.76 -8.80
C THR A 92 -13.04 -15.42 -7.84
N LEU A 93 -13.41 -14.77 -6.73
CA LEU A 93 -14.39 -15.35 -5.82
C LEU A 93 -15.77 -15.38 -6.46
N GLY A 94 -16.42 -16.55 -6.47
CA GLY A 94 -17.77 -16.71 -7.02
C GLY A 94 -18.80 -15.76 -6.38
N CYS A 95 -19.72 -15.26 -7.21
CA CYS A 95 -20.64 -14.14 -6.96
C CYS A 95 -20.01 -12.74 -6.88
N VAL A 96 -18.68 -12.61 -6.94
CA VAL A 96 -18.03 -11.29 -7.04
C VAL A 96 -17.41 -11.13 -8.44
N GLU A 97 -16.48 -12.03 -8.80
CA GLU A 97 -15.90 -12.17 -10.15
C GLU A 97 -15.57 -10.85 -10.86
N ASP A 98 -15.02 -9.88 -10.10
CA ASP A 98 -14.80 -8.53 -10.57
C ASP A 98 -13.59 -8.46 -11.51
N SER A 99 -13.85 -8.49 -12.82
CA SER A 99 -12.83 -8.49 -13.87
C SER A 99 -11.98 -7.21 -13.95
N ASP A 100 -12.38 -6.15 -13.26
CA ASP A 100 -11.63 -4.90 -13.16
C ASP A 100 -10.61 -4.90 -12.02
N VAL A 101 -10.62 -5.92 -11.15
CA VAL A 101 -9.56 -6.15 -10.16
C VAL A 101 -8.34 -6.80 -10.80
N PHE A 102 -7.15 -6.26 -10.59
CA PHE A 102 -5.88 -6.79 -11.13
C PHE A 102 -4.71 -6.57 -10.14
N PRO A 103 -3.65 -7.40 -10.17
CA PRO A 103 -2.46 -7.16 -9.37
C PRO A 103 -1.61 -6.04 -9.97
N ALA A 104 -0.96 -5.27 -9.10
CA ALA A 104 0.32 -4.67 -9.45
C ALA A 104 1.41 -5.23 -8.51
N ARG A 105 2.29 -6.05 -9.07
CA ARG A 105 3.41 -6.64 -8.31
C ARG A 105 4.35 -5.55 -7.83
N GLY A 106 4.72 -5.63 -6.56
CA GLY A 106 5.70 -4.78 -5.92
C GLY A 106 6.74 -5.59 -5.19
N GLN A 107 7.97 -5.51 -5.65
CA GLN A 107 9.12 -6.06 -4.93
C GLN A 107 9.78 -4.99 -4.06
N THR A 108 10.20 -5.39 -2.87
CA THR A 108 10.89 -4.58 -1.87
C THR A 108 12.03 -5.36 -1.23
N VAL A 109 12.95 -4.63 -0.60
CA VAL A 109 13.99 -5.18 0.26
C VAL A 109 13.82 -4.57 1.65
N ILE A 110 13.73 -5.41 2.68
CA ILE A 110 13.71 -4.96 4.07
C ILE A 110 15.12 -5.10 4.63
N ALA A 111 15.66 -3.99 5.15
CA ALA A 111 16.95 -3.95 5.81
C ALA A 111 16.81 -3.46 7.26
N GLN A 112 17.78 -3.79 8.10
CA GLN A 112 17.89 -3.28 9.46
C GLN A 112 18.90 -2.13 9.52
N LEU A 113 18.48 -1.02 10.10
CA LEU A 113 19.34 0.08 10.53
C LEU A 113 19.34 0.18 12.06
N PRO A 114 20.31 0.87 12.67
CA PRO A 114 20.29 1.12 14.10
C PRO A 114 19.01 1.89 14.48
N GLN A 115 18.43 1.54 15.62
CA GLN A 115 17.21 2.21 16.07
C GLN A 115 17.48 3.71 16.24
N SER A 116 16.53 4.54 15.82
CA SER A 116 16.60 6.01 15.87
C SER A 116 17.65 6.67 14.95
N TYR A 117 18.41 5.91 14.15
CA TYR A 117 19.34 6.47 13.18
C TYR A 117 18.62 7.33 12.12
N MET A 118 17.51 6.78 11.62
CA MET A 118 16.66 7.40 10.63
C MET A 118 15.37 7.85 11.34
N ASN A 119 14.81 8.97 10.91
CA ASN A 119 13.44 9.39 11.29
C ASN A 119 12.74 10.06 10.12
N TRP A 120 13.03 9.56 8.92
CA TRP A 120 12.50 10.07 7.68
C TRP A 120 12.11 8.93 6.74
N ALA A 121 11.34 9.26 5.72
CA ALA A 121 11.12 8.45 4.54
C ALA A 121 11.40 9.31 3.30
N PHE A 122 11.65 8.68 2.17
CA PHE A 122 11.60 9.41 0.90
C PHE A 122 10.88 8.63 -0.19
N PHE A 123 10.36 9.38 -1.15
CA PHE A 123 9.81 8.89 -2.40
C PHE A 123 10.41 9.70 -3.55
N LYS A 124 11.14 9.05 -4.43
CA LYS A 124 11.58 9.63 -5.71
C LYS A 124 10.58 9.23 -6.78
N ARG A 125 9.78 10.21 -7.20
CA ARG A 125 8.74 10.10 -8.22
C ARG A 125 9.33 10.37 -9.59
N VAL A 126 9.00 9.48 -10.53
CA VAL A 126 9.37 9.60 -11.94
C VAL A 126 8.35 10.44 -12.71
N LEU A 127 7.09 10.44 -12.26
CA LEU A 127 6.00 11.13 -12.94
C LEU A 127 5.41 12.26 -12.09
N PRO A 128 4.84 13.28 -12.76
CA PRO A 128 4.36 14.50 -12.15
C PRO A 128 3.23 14.31 -11.13
N ASN A 129 2.45 13.22 -11.22
CA ASN A 129 1.29 13.02 -10.36
C ASN A 129 1.46 11.92 -9.33
N CYS A 130 0.81 12.15 -8.19
CA CYS A 130 0.38 11.14 -7.22
C CYS A 130 -0.55 10.06 -7.81
N ALA A 131 -0.85 10.12 -9.11
CA ALA A 131 -1.36 9.00 -9.89
C ALA A 131 -0.26 7.93 -10.06
N TYR A 132 0.03 7.25 -8.95
CA TYR A 132 0.75 5.98 -8.89
C TYR A 132 0.10 4.91 -9.80
N PHE A 133 -1.11 5.19 -10.31
CA PHE A 133 -1.97 4.37 -11.15
C PHE A 133 -1.71 4.45 -12.66
N LEU A 134 -0.69 5.19 -13.12
CA LEU A 134 -0.33 5.29 -14.54
C LEU A 134 1.09 4.78 -14.85
N MET A 135 1.71 4.05 -13.91
CA MET A 135 2.98 3.39 -14.17
C MET A 135 2.77 2.16 -15.07
N HIS A 136 2.50 2.38 -16.36
CA HIS A 136 2.55 1.33 -17.34
C HIS A 136 4.01 0.94 -17.58
N ASN A 137 4.45 -0.17 -16.98
CA ASN A 137 5.60 -0.99 -17.38
C ASN A 137 6.88 -0.24 -17.83
N VAL A 138 7.28 0.82 -17.12
CA VAL A 138 8.55 1.50 -17.42
C VAL A 138 9.69 0.78 -16.70
N LYS A 139 10.31 -0.18 -17.40
CA LYS A 139 11.56 -0.81 -16.95
C LYS A 139 12.74 0.13 -17.18
N GLY A 140 13.63 0.24 -16.20
CA GLY A 140 14.90 0.98 -16.33
C GLY A 140 15.12 2.07 -15.28
N ALA A 141 16.35 2.62 -15.26
CA ALA A 141 16.85 3.53 -14.22
C ALA A 141 16.01 4.81 -14.03
N ASP A 142 15.29 5.23 -15.07
CA ASP A 142 14.45 6.42 -15.08
C ASP A 142 12.95 6.13 -14.88
N GLY A 143 12.53 4.86 -14.83
CA GLY A 143 11.11 4.44 -14.83
C GLY A 143 10.56 3.88 -13.53
N GLU A 144 11.44 3.40 -12.65
CA GLU A 144 11.04 2.64 -11.47
C GLU A 144 10.92 3.51 -10.21
N SER A 145 9.82 3.34 -9.48
CA SER A 145 9.60 3.98 -8.19
C SER A 145 10.75 3.68 -7.24
N THR A 146 11.30 4.70 -6.59
CA THR A 146 12.39 4.52 -5.61
C THR A 146 11.98 5.16 -4.29
N PHE A 147 11.93 4.39 -3.21
CA PHE A 147 11.52 4.86 -1.89
C PHE A 147 12.23 4.12 -0.77
N ALA A 148 12.34 4.77 0.38
CA ALA A 148 12.76 4.16 1.63
C ALA A 148 11.79 4.58 2.74
N ILE A 149 11.19 3.61 3.43
CA ILE A 149 10.20 3.84 4.48
C ILE A 149 10.68 3.15 5.75
N LEU A 150 11.06 3.95 6.75
CA LEU A 150 11.45 3.49 8.07
C LEU A 150 10.24 3.01 8.88
N ARG A 151 10.43 1.99 9.71
CA ARG A 151 9.50 1.52 10.76
C ARG A 151 10.06 1.82 12.15
N ASP A 152 9.18 1.77 13.14
CA ASP A 152 9.47 2.07 14.56
C ASP A 152 10.51 1.17 15.23
N ASN A 153 10.79 0.01 14.64
CA ASN A 153 11.79 -0.97 15.10
C ASN A 153 13.15 -0.85 14.38
N GLY A 154 13.37 0.19 13.59
CA GLY A 154 14.61 0.39 12.83
C GLY A 154 14.69 -0.41 11.52
N GLU A 155 13.66 -1.19 11.18
CA GLU A 155 13.55 -1.76 9.83
C GLU A 155 13.25 -0.66 8.83
N VAL A 156 13.93 -0.70 7.68
CA VAL A 156 13.63 0.16 6.54
C VAL A 156 13.19 -0.70 5.36
N THR A 157 12.05 -0.35 4.78
CA THR A 157 11.58 -0.94 3.52
C THR A 157 12.12 -0.12 2.37
N LEU A 158 12.98 -0.72 1.56
CA LEU A 158 13.49 -0.17 0.32
C LEU A 158 12.65 -0.69 -0.83
N GLY A 159 12.18 0.19 -1.68
CA GLY A 159 11.40 -0.21 -2.84
C GLY A 159 11.59 0.75 -4.01
N GLY A 160 10.97 0.44 -5.14
CA GLY A 160 10.32 -0.83 -5.40
C GLY A 160 9.92 -0.97 -6.85
N THR A 161 9.09 -1.97 -7.13
CA THR A 161 8.49 -2.16 -8.45
C THR A 161 6.99 -1.91 -8.45
N TYR A 162 6.47 -1.68 -9.65
CA TYR A 162 5.06 -1.62 -9.96
C TYR A 162 4.85 -2.27 -11.32
N GLU A 163 4.45 -3.54 -11.32
CA GLU A 163 4.29 -4.34 -12.54
C GLU A 163 2.84 -4.83 -12.61
N GLU A 164 2.04 -4.18 -13.45
CA GLU A 164 0.63 -4.52 -13.67
C GLU A 164 0.51 -5.93 -14.27
N ASP A 165 -0.55 -6.64 -13.87
CA ASP A 165 -0.87 -7.99 -14.33
C ASP A 165 0.21 -9.05 -14.10
N ASN A 166 1.25 -8.72 -13.32
CA ASN A 166 2.24 -9.70 -12.88
C ASN A 166 1.76 -10.37 -11.58
N TYR A 167 1.50 -11.67 -11.65
CA TYR A 167 1.06 -12.50 -10.51
C TYR A 167 2.21 -13.23 -9.82
N SER A 168 3.45 -13.13 -10.34
CA SER A 168 4.59 -13.84 -9.76
C SER A 168 4.86 -13.38 -8.34
N THR A 169 4.96 -14.35 -7.44
CA THR A 169 5.38 -14.17 -6.04
C THR A 169 6.87 -14.39 -5.86
N ASP A 170 7.60 -14.71 -6.92
CA ASP A 170 9.01 -15.04 -6.86
C ASP A 170 9.86 -13.79 -6.70
N VAL A 171 10.93 -13.89 -5.92
CA VAL A 171 11.92 -12.81 -5.78
C VAL A 171 12.84 -12.79 -6.99
N ASP A 172 13.01 -11.62 -7.57
CA ASP A 172 14.05 -11.34 -8.57
C ASP A 172 15.24 -10.64 -7.89
N TYR A 173 16.37 -11.33 -7.76
CA TYR A 173 17.54 -10.80 -7.06
C TYR A 173 18.24 -9.66 -7.80
N ASP A 174 18.15 -9.61 -9.13
CA ASP A 174 18.70 -8.49 -9.92
C ASP A 174 17.87 -7.23 -9.67
N THR A 175 16.53 -7.38 -9.63
CA THR A 175 15.61 -6.32 -9.22
C THR A 175 15.90 -5.87 -7.78
N ALA A 176 16.19 -6.79 -6.86
CA ALA A 176 16.53 -6.43 -5.48
C ALA A 176 17.84 -5.62 -5.39
N ALA A 177 18.87 -6.02 -6.12
CA ALA A 177 20.13 -5.29 -6.21
C ALA A 177 19.93 -3.88 -6.80
N ALA A 178 19.13 -3.78 -7.86
CA ALA A 178 18.79 -2.50 -8.48
C ALA A 178 18.03 -1.55 -7.53
N ILE A 179 17.08 -2.07 -6.74
CA ILE A 179 16.37 -1.28 -5.71
C ILE A 179 17.37 -0.69 -4.71
N ILE A 180 18.27 -1.52 -4.16
CA ILE A 180 19.29 -1.07 -3.19
C ILE A 180 20.16 0.03 -3.80
N GLN A 181 20.66 -0.20 -5.02
CA GLN A 181 21.52 0.77 -5.72
C GLN A 181 20.81 2.12 -5.92
N ARG A 182 19.55 2.12 -6.38
CA ARG A 182 18.79 3.37 -6.57
C ARG A 182 18.51 4.09 -5.26
N CYS A 183 18.19 3.35 -4.19
CA CYS A 183 17.97 3.95 -2.87
C CYS A 183 19.23 4.64 -2.34
N LEU A 184 20.39 3.96 -2.40
CA LEU A 184 21.68 4.51 -1.95
C LEU A 184 22.16 5.66 -2.84
N ALA A 185 21.92 5.59 -4.15
CA ALA A 185 22.24 6.69 -5.07
C ALA A 185 21.37 7.93 -4.81
N THR A 186 20.12 7.75 -4.38
CA THR A 186 19.20 8.86 -4.09
C THR A 186 19.48 9.49 -2.72
N ARG A 187 19.73 8.66 -1.71
CA ARG A 187 20.04 9.12 -0.35
C ARG A 187 21.24 8.32 0.19
N PRO A 188 22.48 8.77 -0.08
CA PRO A 188 23.68 8.11 0.43
C PRO A 188 23.74 8.10 1.96
N ASP A 189 23.07 9.06 2.61
CA ASP A 189 22.86 9.15 4.05
C ASP A 189 21.81 8.15 4.59
N LEU A 190 21.37 7.18 3.78
CA LEU A 190 20.62 6.01 4.24
C LEU A 190 21.47 5.05 5.09
N LEU A 191 22.80 5.05 4.90
CA LEU A 191 23.72 4.21 5.66
C LEU A 191 24.49 5.02 6.72
N PRO A 192 24.48 4.58 7.99
CA PRO A 192 25.33 5.14 9.02
C PRO A 192 26.82 5.01 8.63
N LYS A 193 27.65 5.96 9.08
CA LYS A 193 29.11 5.89 8.82
C LYS A 193 29.75 4.63 9.41
N ASP A 194 29.25 4.16 10.53
CA ASP A 194 29.68 2.96 11.26
C ASP A 194 29.01 1.67 10.75
N GLN A 195 28.05 1.78 9.83
CA GLN A 195 27.41 0.64 9.17
C GLN A 195 27.46 0.83 7.64
N PRO A 196 28.60 0.48 6.98
CA PRO A 196 28.80 0.74 5.56
C PRO A 196 27.99 -0.18 4.62
N ASN A 197 27.27 -1.16 5.17
CA ASN A 197 26.48 -2.13 4.41
C ASN A 197 25.07 -2.29 5.01
N LEU A 198 24.07 -2.52 4.17
CA LEU A 198 22.73 -2.87 4.63
C LEU A 198 22.71 -4.27 5.24
N ILE A 199 22.11 -4.42 6.41
CA ILE A 199 21.81 -5.72 6.99
C ILE A 199 20.46 -6.17 6.45
N ILE A 200 20.46 -6.98 5.39
CA ILE A 200 19.23 -7.44 4.74
C ILE A 200 18.48 -8.43 5.64
N LYS A 201 17.20 -8.16 5.87
CA LYS A 201 16.29 -8.99 6.66
C LYS A 201 15.40 -9.86 5.78
N MET A 202 14.94 -9.32 4.66
CA MET A 202 14.02 -10.01 3.75
C MET A 202 14.02 -9.37 2.35
N HIS A 203 13.84 -10.20 1.33
CA HIS A 203 13.36 -9.77 0.01
C HIS A 203 11.86 -10.09 -0.06
N GLY A 204 11.02 -9.09 -0.29
CA GLY A 204 9.56 -9.24 -0.21
C GLY A 204 8.89 -8.92 -1.53
N VAL A 205 7.94 -9.77 -1.94
CA VAL A 205 7.07 -9.53 -3.09
C VAL A 205 5.64 -9.50 -2.60
N GLY A 206 4.91 -8.44 -2.96
CA GLY A 206 3.49 -8.29 -2.68
C GLY A 206 2.71 -7.95 -3.94
N LEU A 207 1.45 -8.36 -3.98
CA LEU A 207 0.53 -8.03 -5.07
C LEU A 207 -0.44 -6.95 -4.57
N ARG A 208 -0.31 -5.73 -5.09
CA ARG A 208 -1.26 -4.65 -4.78
C ARG A 208 -2.62 -4.99 -5.40
N PRO A 209 -3.73 -4.97 -4.65
CA PRO A 209 -5.05 -5.30 -5.17
C PRO A 209 -5.66 -4.08 -5.87
N CYS A 210 -5.24 -3.80 -7.10
CA CYS A 210 -5.73 -2.67 -7.89
C CYS A 210 -7.11 -2.96 -8.48
N HIS A 211 -7.84 -1.89 -8.80
CA HIS A 211 -9.12 -1.97 -9.51
C HIS A 211 -9.20 -0.80 -10.52
N LYS A 212 -9.64 -1.07 -11.75
CA LYS A 212 -9.60 -0.06 -12.85
C LYS A 212 -10.44 1.18 -12.55
N GLY A 213 -11.55 1.02 -11.84
CA GLY A 213 -12.42 2.12 -11.40
C GLY A 213 -11.96 2.83 -10.12
N GLY A 214 -10.78 2.50 -9.57
CA GLY A 214 -10.38 2.93 -8.23
C GLY A 214 -11.01 2.08 -7.13
N VAL A 215 -11.00 2.54 -5.88
CA VAL A 215 -11.55 1.78 -4.75
C VAL A 215 -13.06 1.58 -4.93
N ARG A 216 -13.52 0.32 -4.90
CA ARG A 216 -14.94 -0.03 -4.96
C ARG A 216 -15.51 -0.03 -3.55
N VAL A 217 -16.32 0.97 -3.23
CA VAL A 217 -17.08 1.08 -1.98
C VAL A 217 -18.56 1.25 -2.30
N GLU A 218 -19.29 0.13 -2.26
CA GLU A 218 -20.70 0.09 -2.64
C GLU A 218 -21.43 -1.03 -1.91
N THR A 219 -22.75 -1.10 -2.12
CA THR A 219 -23.62 -2.08 -1.49
C THR A 219 -24.54 -2.71 -2.51
N GLU A 220 -24.85 -3.99 -2.29
CA GLU A 220 -25.84 -4.73 -3.06
C GLU A 220 -26.68 -5.61 -2.11
N LEU A 221 -27.87 -6.00 -2.56
CA LEU A 221 -28.72 -6.91 -1.82
C LEU A 221 -28.73 -8.27 -2.53
N THR A 222 -28.52 -9.33 -1.76
CA THR A 222 -28.76 -10.71 -2.20
C THR A 222 -29.86 -11.35 -1.36
N GLU A 223 -30.41 -12.48 -1.81
CA GLU A 223 -31.40 -13.23 -1.06
C GLU A 223 -30.86 -14.63 -0.73
N LYS A 224 -30.89 -15.00 0.55
CA LYS A 224 -30.51 -16.33 1.02
C LYS A 224 -31.31 -16.70 2.25
N PHE A 225 -31.65 -17.98 2.39
CA PHE A 225 -32.49 -18.48 3.48
C PHE A 225 -33.84 -17.73 3.61
N GLY A 226 -34.40 -17.27 2.49
CA GLY A 226 -35.66 -16.50 2.47
C GLY A 226 -35.57 -15.11 3.07
N LYS A 227 -34.37 -14.55 3.27
CA LYS A 227 -34.17 -13.18 3.73
C LYS A 227 -33.18 -12.41 2.85
N LYS A 228 -33.35 -11.09 2.80
CA LYS A 228 -32.40 -10.18 2.17
C LYS A 228 -31.15 -10.06 3.03
N ILE A 229 -29.99 -10.14 2.40
CA ILE A 229 -28.67 -9.97 3.00
C ILE A 229 -28.02 -8.76 2.34
N LEU A 230 -27.51 -7.84 3.14
CA LEU A 230 -26.75 -6.71 2.64
C LEU A 230 -25.30 -7.14 2.42
N ILE A 231 -24.79 -6.96 1.20
CA ILE A 231 -23.37 -7.10 0.89
C ILE A 231 -22.80 -5.71 0.73
N CYS A 232 -21.73 -5.38 1.45
CA CYS A 232 -20.95 -4.17 1.27
C CYS A 232 -19.57 -4.51 0.73
N HIS A 233 -19.25 -4.02 -0.45
CA HIS A 233 -17.93 -4.15 -1.06
C HIS A 233 -17.01 -3.03 -0.60
N ASN A 234 -15.78 -3.37 -0.24
CA ASN A 234 -14.72 -2.41 0.08
C ASN A 234 -13.36 -3.01 -0.27
N TYR A 235 -12.97 -2.93 -1.54
CA TYR A 235 -11.72 -3.46 -2.07
C TYR A 235 -11.21 -2.63 -3.26
N GLY A 236 -10.09 -3.03 -3.86
CA GLY A 236 -9.48 -2.29 -4.98
C GLY A 236 -8.54 -1.16 -4.53
N HIS A 237 -7.96 -1.27 -3.33
CA HIS A 237 -7.14 -0.22 -2.72
C HIS A 237 -5.77 0.00 -3.37
N GLY A 238 -5.32 -0.88 -4.27
CA GLY A 238 -4.01 -0.78 -4.91
C GLY A 238 -2.87 -0.59 -3.91
N GLY A 239 -2.04 0.44 -4.13
CA GLY A 239 -0.92 0.78 -3.25
C GLY A 239 -1.28 1.62 -2.02
N SER A 240 -2.53 2.06 -1.89
CA SER A 240 -2.97 3.10 -0.96
C SER A 240 -3.84 2.58 0.20
N GLY A 241 -3.90 1.26 0.40
CA GLY A 241 -4.82 0.66 1.37
C GLY A 241 -4.64 1.14 2.81
N TYR A 242 -3.41 1.42 3.25
CA TYR A 242 -3.17 1.93 4.60
C TYR A 242 -3.62 3.39 4.75
N GLU A 243 -3.24 4.27 3.82
CA GLU A 243 -3.58 5.69 3.86
C GLU A 243 -5.07 5.95 3.66
N SER A 244 -5.77 5.12 2.88
CA SER A 244 -7.21 5.25 2.65
C SER A 244 -8.08 4.50 3.67
N SER A 245 -7.50 3.61 4.48
CA SER A 245 -8.22 2.61 5.30
C SER A 245 -9.38 3.18 6.13
N TYR A 246 -9.11 4.20 6.95
CA TYR A 246 -10.13 4.82 7.80
C TYR A 246 -11.24 5.50 6.98
N GLY A 247 -10.87 6.22 5.91
CA GLY A 247 -11.83 6.93 5.07
C GLY A 247 -12.76 5.97 4.34
N THR A 248 -12.22 4.89 3.77
CA THR A 248 -13.04 3.89 3.05
C THR A 248 -13.89 3.07 4.01
N ALA A 249 -13.40 2.77 5.22
CA ALA A 249 -14.20 2.12 6.26
C ALA A 249 -15.38 3.01 6.73
N GLN A 250 -15.17 4.33 6.87
CA GLN A 250 -16.24 5.28 7.19
C GLN A 250 -17.27 5.39 6.07
N SER A 251 -16.82 5.45 4.80
CA SER A 251 -17.71 5.44 3.64
C SER A 251 -18.55 4.15 3.60
N ALA A 252 -17.95 2.99 3.79
CA ALA A 252 -18.65 1.71 3.85
C ALA A 252 -19.71 1.70 4.97
N LEU A 253 -19.36 2.17 6.17
CA LEU A 253 -20.32 2.28 7.28
C LEU A 253 -21.48 3.22 6.96
N LYS A 254 -21.19 4.35 6.31
CA LYS A 254 -22.20 5.33 5.92
C LYS A 254 -23.22 4.72 4.95
N ILE A 255 -22.76 4.10 3.87
CA ILE A 255 -23.66 3.53 2.85
C ILE A 255 -24.45 2.33 3.40
N MET A 256 -23.87 1.52 4.29
CA MET A 256 -24.61 0.44 4.94
C MET A 256 -25.75 0.99 5.80
N LYS A 257 -25.51 2.07 6.55
CA LYS A 257 -26.53 2.71 7.40
C LYS A 257 -27.66 3.38 6.62
N GLU A 258 -27.44 3.73 5.35
CA GLU A 258 -28.49 4.31 4.50
C GLU A 258 -29.48 3.25 4.01
N ILE A 259 -29.13 1.97 4.10
CA ILE A 259 -29.95 0.84 3.65
C ILE A 259 -30.64 0.10 4.82
N LEU A 260 -30.02 0.12 6.01
CA LEU A 260 -30.55 -0.47 7.25
C LEU A 260 -31.69 0.38 7.84
#